data_AF-A0A268TZL3-F1
#
_entry.id   AF-A0A268TZL3-F1
#
_cell.length_a   1.000
_cell.length_b   1.000
_cell.length_c   1.000
_cell.angle_alpha   90.00
_cell.angle_beta   90.00
_cell.angle_gamma   90.00
#
_symmetry.space_group_name_H-M   'P 1'
#
loop_
_entity.id
_entity.type
_entity.pdbx_description
1 polymer ?
#
loop_
_entity_poly.entity_id
_entity_poly.type
_entity_poly.pdbx_seq_one_letter_code
_entity_poly.pdbx_strand_id
1 'polypeptide(L)'
;MDNKSLMRGAYIFLSALIVFLGIVYIVMNTLRHNETELDRISNSHLKFQSLLDARSILEMARLCLQKYGVQACDFDEFMLGDSLGGYHLMEDKNGDYWIDIYVERKNLRTSQILRNRIKVLWESKNDQ
;
A
#
# COMPACT_ATOMS: atom_id res chain seq x y z
N MET A 1 47.53 4.20 -46.45
CA MET A 1 46.52 3.54 -45.60
C MET A 1 45.29 3.28 -46.45
N ASP A 2 44.94 2.00 -46.62
CA ASP A 2 43.94 1.56 -47.58
C ASP A 2 42.51 1.88 -47.11
N ASN A 3 41.73 2.53 -47.97
CA ASN A 3 40.36 3.00 -47.68
C ASN A 3 39.42 1.85 -47.25
N LYS A 4 39.71 0.62 -47.70
CA LYS A 4 39.02 -0.61 -47.30
C LYS A 4 39.22 -0.97 -45.82
N SER A 5 40.39 -0.71 -45.24
CA SER A 5 40.66 -1.00 -43.82
C SER A 5 39.89 -0.05 -42.89
N LEU A 6 39.77 1.21 -43.30
CA LEU A 6 39.04 2.25 -42.57
C LEU A 6 37.54 1.97 -42.54
N MET A 7 36.96 1.59 -43.70
CA MET A 7 35.54 1.18 -43.75
C MET A 7 35.28 -0.05 -42.89
N ARG A 8 36.14 -1.07 -42.93
CA ARG A 8 35.97 -2.29 -42.14
C ARG A 8 36.01 -2.02 -40.63
N GLY A 9 36.91 -1.15 -40.18
CA GLY A 9 36.95 -0.67 -38.80
C GLY A 9 35.67 0.07 -38.41
N ALA A 10 35.19 0.97 -39.26
CA ALA A 10 33.94 1.70 -39.02
C ALA A 10 32.72 0.76 -38.91
N TYR A 11 32.62 -0.29 -39.75
CA TYR A 11 31.56 -1.29 -39.65
C TYR A 11 31.64 -2.11 -38.35
N ILE A 12 32.84 -2.46 -37.89
CA ILE A 12 33.04 -3.17 -36.62
C ILE A 12 32.64 -2.29 -35.44
N PHE A 13 33.01 -1.01 -35.45
CA PHE A 13 32.60 -0.06 -34.42
C PHE A 13 31.09 0.16 -34.42
N LEU A 14 30.48 0.29 -35.61
CA LEU A 14 29.03 0.48 -35.73
C LEU A 14 28.27 -0.76 -35.22
N SER A 15 28.71 -1.96 -35.58
CA SER A 15 28.07 -3.20 -35.11
C SER A 15 28.24 -3.38 -33.60
N ALA A 16 29.43 -3.10 -33.05
CA ALA A 16 29.66 -3.11 -31.61
C ALA A 16 28.79 -2.08 -30.87
N LEU A 17 28.62 -0.88 -31.43
CA LEU A 17 27.76 0.16 -30.86
C LEU A 17 26.29 -0.28 -30.83
N ILE A 18 25.78 -0.88 -31.91
CA ILE A 18 24.40 -1.39 -31.97
C ILE A 18 24.18 -2.48 -30.92
N VAL A 19 25.13 -3.40 -30.79
CA VAL A 19 25.08 -4.46 -29.77
C VAL A 19 25.08 -3.86 -28.37
N PHE A 20 25.97 -2.89 -28.10
CA PHE A 20 26.05 -2.21 -26.81
C PHE A 20 24.76 -1.48 -26.45
N LEU A 21 24.19 -0.72 -27.39
CA LEU A 21 22.90 -0.05 -27.19
C LEU A 21 21.76 -1.04 -26.94
N GLY A 22 21.78 -2.18 -27.63
CA GLY A 22 20.83 -3.28 -27.38
C GLY A 22 20.92 -3.82 -25.94
N ILE A 23 22.13 -4.04 -25.44
CA ILE A 23 22.36 -4.51 -24.06
C ILE A 23 21.87 -3.45 -23.06
N VAL A 24 22.25 -2.18 -23.25
CA VAL A 24 21.83 -1.09 -22.36
C VAL A 24 20.30 -0.97 -22.33
N TYR A 25 19.66 -1.03 -23.49
CA TYR A 25 18.20 -0.97 -23.58
C TYR A 25 17.52 -2.12 -22.82
N ILE A 26 18.00 -3.36 -23.01
CA ILE A 26 17.46 -4.54 -22.31
C ILE A 26 17.64 -4.38 -20.80
N VAL A 27 18.84 -4.00 -20.34
CA VAL A 27 19.13 -3.82 -18.91
C VAL A 27 18.24 -2.73 -18.30
N MET A 28 18.10 -1.58 -18.95
CA MET A 28 17.24 -0.49 -18.46
C MET A 28 15.77 -0.92 -18.39
N ASN A 29 15.29 -1.67 -19.38
CA ASN A 29 13.91 -2.15 -19.39
C ASN A 29 13.66 -3.21 -18.31
N THR A 30 14.59 -4.12 -18.08
CA THR A 30 14.52 -5.12 -17.01
C THR A 30 14.55 -4.45 -15.63
N LEU A 31 15.42 -3.47 -15.41
CA LEU A 31 15.48 -2.73 -14.14
C LEU A 31 14.15 -2.01 -13.86
N ARG A 32 13.61 -1.28 -14.85
CA ARG A 32 12.30 -0.61 -14.71
C ARG A 32 11.17 -1.60 -14.42
N HIS A 33 11.17 -2.76 -15.07
CA HIS A 33 10.16 -3.78 -14.84
C HIS A 33 10.22 -4.32 -13.40
N ASN A 34 11.42 -4.66 -12.92
CA ASN A 34 11.64 -5.15 -11.57
C ASN A 34 11.26 -4.10 -10.50
N GLU A 35 11.59 -2.82 -10.71
CA GLU A 35 11.18 -1.73 -9.82
C GLU A 35 9.66 -1.63 -9.71
N THR A 36 8.96 -1.72 -10.86
CA THR A 36 7.49 -1.65 -10.92
C THR A 36 6.84 -2.86 -10.25
N GLU A 37 7.42 -4.06 -10.36
CA GLU A 37 6.93 -5.23 -9.65
C GLU A 37 7.15 -5.11 -8.14
N LEU A 38 8.32 -4.61 -7.72
CA LEU A 38 8.62 -4.36 -6.32
C LEU A 38 7.67 -3.30 -5.72
N ASP A 39 7.31 -2.26 -6.49
CA ASP A 39 6.24 -1.30 -6.16
C ASP A 39 4.91 -2.00 -5.87
N ARG A 40 4.49 -2.87 -6.78
CA ARG A 40 3.22 -3.58 -6.66
C ARG A 40 3.20 -4.51 -5.46
N ILE A 41 4.27 -5.29 -5.24
CA ILE A 41 4.37 -6.21 -4.11
C ILE A 41 4.40 -5.44 -2.79
N SER A 42 5.21 -4.37 -2.71
CA SER A 42 5.30 -3.52 -1.52
C SER A 42 3.96 -2.88 -1.16
N ASN A 43 3.25 -2.32 -2.14
CA ASN A 43 1.92 -1.73 -1.92
C ASN A 43 0.88 -2.80 -1.55
N SER A 44 0.92 -3.97 -2.16
CA SER A 44 0.04 -5.10 -1.83
C SER A 44 0.26 -5.58 -0.38
N HIS A 45 1.52 -5.70 0.03
CA HIS A 45 1.89 -6.09 1.39
C HIS A 45 1.40 -5.07 2.42
N LEU A 46 1.63 -3.78 2.19
CA LEU A 46 1.14 -2.70 3.07
C LEU A 46 -0.39 -2.70 3.16
N LYS A 47 -1.08 -2.93 2.03
CA LYS A 47 -2.54 -3.05 2.01
C LYS A 47 -3.01 -4.24 2.85
N PHE A 48 -2.36 -5.39 2.75
CA PHE A 48 -2.69 -6.57 3.53
C PHE A 48 -2.49 -6.33 5.04
N GLN A 49 -1.36 -5.75 5.44
CA GLN A 49 -1.10 -5.39 6.83
C GLN A 49 -2.14 -4.40 7.36
N SER A 50 -2.45 -3.35 6.59
CA SER A 50 -3.45 -2.35 6.98
C SER A 50 -4.85 -2.96 7.15
N LEU A 51 -5.19 -4.01 6.37
CA LEU A 51 -6.45 -4.73 6.53
C LEU A 51 -6.47 -5.59 7.81
N LEU A 52 -5.33 -6.19 8.18
CA LEU A 52 -5.21 -6.91 9.45
C LEU A 52 -5.35 -5.97 10.63
N ASP A 53 -4.69 -4.82 10.58
CA ASP A 53 -4.79 -3.78 11.62
C ASP A 53 -6.23 -3.29 11.75
N ALA A 54 -6.90 -3.01 10.62
CA ALA A 54 -8.29 -2.56 10.64
C ALA A 54 -9.23 -3.61 11.27
N ARG A 55 -8.97 -4.91 11.07
CA ARG A 55 -9.72 -5.98 11.75
C ARG A 55 -9.43 -6.03 13.25
N SER A 56 -8.18 -5.85 13.65
CA SER A 56 -7.83 -5.77 15.07
C SER A 56 -8.49 -4.57 15.75
N ILE A 57 -8.48 -3.40 15.09
CA ILE A 57 -9.18 -2.20 15.57
C ILE A 57 -10.69 -2.44 15.67
N LEU A 58 -11.29 -3.15 14.71
CA LEU A 58 -12.70 -3.53 14.79
C LEU A 58 -12.99 -4.37 16.04
N GLU A 59 -12.15 -5.36 16.34
CA GLU A 59 -12.32 -6.19 17.53
C GLU A 59 -12.16 -5.37 18.81
N MET A 60 -11.18 -4.46 18.86
CA MET A 60 -11.01 -3.53 19.99
C MET A 60 -12.24 -2.63 20.19
N ALA A 61 -12.78 -2.06 19.11
CA ALA A 61 -13.98 -1.23 19.17
C ALA A 61 -15.19 -2.03 19.68
N ARG A 62 -15.36 -3.27 19.22
CA ARG A 62 -16.43 -4.17 19.69
C ARG A 62 -16.30 -4.50 21.17
N LEU A 63 -15.09 -4.83 21.63
CA LEU A 63 -14.84 -5.11 23.05
C LEU A 63 -15.07 -3.88 23.93
N CYS A 64 -14.69 -2.70 23.45
CA CYS A 64 -14.97 -1.44 24.13
C CYS A 64 -16.49 -1.23 24.27
N LEU A 65 -17.21 -1.33 23.14
CA LEU A 65 -18.66 -1.17 23.08
C LEU A 65 -19.41 -2.14 24.01
N GLN A 66 -18.99 -3.41 24.03
CA GLN A 66 -19.60 -4.43 24.91
C GLN A 66 -19.38 -4.13 26.39
N LYS A 67 -18.21 -3.59 26.76
CA LYS A 67 -17.83 -3.44 28.16
C LYS A 67 -18.20 -2.09 28.77
N TYR A 68 -18.07 -1.01 28.01
CA TYR A 68 -18.22 0.37 28.50
C TYR A 68 -19.37 1.13 27.84
N GLY A 69 -19.97 0.58 26.77
CA GLY A 69 -21.04 1.23 26.02
C GLY A 69 -20.57 2.34 25.09
N VAL A 70 -21.50 2.89 24.32
CA VAL A 70 -21.23 3.84 23.23
C VAL A 70 -20.52 5.12 23.71
N GLN A 71 -20.96 5.71 24.83
CA GLN A 71 -20.45 7.00 25.30
C GLN A 71 -18.95 7.01 25.60
N ALA A 72 -18.41 5.89 26.08
CA ALA A 72 -16.99 5.77 26.40
C ALA A 72 -16.12 5.38 25.21
N CYS A 73 -16.73 4.91 24.12
CA CYS A 73 -16.05 4.27 23.00
C CYS A 73 -16.27 5.00 21.67
N ASP A 74 -16.70 6.26 21.70
CA ASP A 74 -17.05 7.05 20.51
C ASP A 74 -15.90 7.18 19.50
N PHE A 75 -14.67 7.34 20.00
CA PHE A 75 -13.48 7.51 19.18
C PHE A 75 -12.25 6.93 19.89
N ASP A 76 -11.37 6.29 19.12
CA ASP A 76 -10.02 5.97 19.58
C ASP A 76 -9.02 6.04 18.42
N GLU A 77 -7.79 6.41 18.74
CA GLU A 77 -6.68 6.57 17.79
C GLU A 77 -5.43 5.85 18.31
N PHE A 78 -4.83 5.06 17.43
CA PHE A 78 -3.67 4.24 17.68
C PHE A 78 -2.53 4.65 16.74
N MET A 79 -1.36 4.90 17.32
CA MET A 79 -0.11 4.99 16.59
C MET A 79 0.70 3.73 16.84
N LEU A 80 0.85 2.88 15.82
CA LEU A 80 1.71 1.68 15.86
C LEU A 80 2.89 1.89 14.91
N GLY A 81 3.98 2.44 15.46
CA GLY A 81 5.17 2.78 14.68
C GLY A 81 4.85 3.80 13.57
N ASP A 82 5.03 3.41 12.32
CA ASP A 82 4.74 4.26 11.14
C ASP A 82 3.28 4.13 10.63
N SER A 83 2.43 3.44 11.38
CA SER A 83 1.01 3.25 11.06
C SER A 83 0.14 4.08 11.99
N LEU A 84 -0.73 4.91 11.40
CA LEU A 84 -1.79 5.61 12.08
C LEU A 84 -3.09 4.81 11.87
N GLY A 85 -3.87 4.59 12.91
CA GLY A 85 -5.17 3.96 12.75
C GLY A 85 -6.11 4.40 13.84
N GLY A 86 -7.39 4.18 13.65
CA GLY A 86 -8.39 4.52 14.64
C GLY A 86 -9.76 4.13 14.19
N TYR A 87 -10.73 4.38 15.06
CA TYR A 87 -12.11 4.19 14.73
C TYR A 87 -12.96 5.32 15.29
N HIS A 88 -14.11 5.52 14.67
CA HIS A 88 -15.12 6.47 15.09
C HIS A 88 -16.49 5.82 14.99
N LEU A 89 -17.29 5.96 16.02
CA LEU A 89 -18.68 5.55 16.02
C LEU A 89 -19.53 6.66 15.39
N MET A 90 -20.42 6.26 14.50
CA MET A 90 -21.35 7.19 13.86
C MET A 90 -22.76 6.64 14.01
N GLU A 91 -23.61 7.39 14.69
CA GLU A 91 -25.03 7.10 14.77
C GLU A 91 -25.70 7.46 13.44
N ASP A 92 -26.51 6.53 12.92
CA ASP A 92 -27.35 6.73 11.75
C ASP A 92 -28.69 7.37 12.16
N LYS A 93 -29.42 7.92 11.19
CA LYS A 93 -30.74 8.53 11.40
C LYS A 93 -31.78 7.57 12.00
N ASN A 94 -31.53 6.27 11.89
CA ASN A 94 -32.39 5.21 12.41
C ASN A 94 -32.04 4.79 13.86
N GLY A 95 -31.02 5.41 14.48
CA GLY A 95 -30.51 5.03 15.80
C GLY A 95 -29.55 3.84 15.79
N ASP A 96 -29.15 3.36 14.61
CA ASP A 96 -28.14 2.32 14.44
C ASP A 96 -26.73 2.92 14.53
N TYR A 97 -25.78 2.19 15.11
CA TYR A 97 -24.39 2.64 15.18
C TYR A 97 -23.53 2.01 14.08
N TRP A 98 -22.68 2.81 13.46
CA TRP A 98 -21.68 2.37 12.50
C TRP A 98 -20.29 2.60 13.07
N ILE A 99 -19.42 1.60 12.94
CA ILE A 99 -18.00 1.70 13.28
C ILE A 99 -17.26 2.05 11.98
N ASP A 100 -16.76 3.29 11.85
CA ASP A 100 -15.88 3.71 10.77
C ASP A 100 -14.42 3.60 11.21
N ILE A 101 -13.70 2.68 10.59
CA ILE A 101 -12.32 2.34 10.92
C ILE A 101 -11.44 2.86 9.81
N TYR A 102 -10.35 3.52 10.18
CA TYR A 102 -9.34 3.94 9.24
C TYR A 102 -7.96 3.45 9.67
N VAL A 103 -7.15 3.09 8.67
CA VAL A 103 -5.73 2.80 8.83
C VAL A 103 -4.97 3.50 7.71
N GLU A 104 -3.94 4.23 8.07
CA GLU A 104 -3.04 4.96 7.20
C GLU A 104 -1.61 4.45 7.40
N ARG A 105 -0.96 4.10 6.28
CA ARG A 105 0.45 3.75 6.25
C ARG A 105 1.15 4.43 5.09
N LYS A 106 2.40 4.84 5.30
CA LYS A 106 3.25 5.41 4.26
C LYS A 106 4.16 4.33 3.68
N ASN A 107 4.17 4.18 2.36
CA ASN A 107 5.20 3.40 1.69
C ASN A 107 6.51 4.19 1.69
N LEU A 108 7.52 3.71 2.43
CA LEU A 108 8.81 4.39 2.55
C LEU A 108 9.57 4.50 1.22
N ARG A 109 9.34 3.58 0.27
CA ARG A 109 10.03 3.58 -1.02
C ARG A 109 9.40 4.54 -2.03
N THR A 110 8.06 4.61 -2.08
CA THR A 110 7.34 5.46 -3.06
C THR A 110 6.83 6.77 -2.46
N SER A 111 6.94 6.94 -1.14
CA SER A 111 6.31 8.02 -0.36
C SER A 111 4.79 8.11 -0.49
N GLN A 112 4.14 7.10 -1.08
CA GLN A 112 2.69 7.04 -1.21
C GLN A 112 2.04 6.76 0.14
N ILE A 113 0.97 7.49 0.45
CA ILE A 113 0.14 7.24 1.63
C ILE A 113 -1.01 6.32 1.21
N LEU A 114 -1.07 5.15 1.82
CA LEU A 114 -2.13 4.16 1.63
C LEU A 114 -3.12 4.27 2.78
N ARG A 115 -4.37 4.56 2.46
CA ARG A 115 -5.48 4.65 3.41
C ARG A 115 -6.48 3.55 3.13
N ASN A 116 -6.77 2.74 4.14
CA ASN A 116 -7.87 1.79 4.11
C ASN A 116 -8.94 2.28 5.08
N ARG A 117 -10.19 2.29 4.61
CA ARG A 117 -11.36 2.54 5.44
C ARG A 117 -12.32 1.38 5.37
N ILE A 118 -12.84 0.98 6.52
CA ILE A 118 -13.84 -0.07 6.65
C ILE A 118 -14.96 0.49 7.50
N LYS A 119 -16.18 0.46 6.98
CA LYS A 119 -17.38 0.83 7.72
C LYS A 119 -18.18 -0.42 8.01
N VAL A 120 -18.46 -0.69 9.28
CA VAL A 120 -19.16 -1.88 9.74
C VAL A 120 -20.36 -1.47 10.58
N LEU A 121 -21.52 -2.07 10.31
CA LEU A 121 -22.70 -1.86 11.15
C LEU A 121 -22.50 -2.56 12.49
N TRP A 122 -22.71 -1.83 13.58
CA TRP A 122 -22.81 -2.42 14.91
C TRP A 122 -24.22 -2.98 15.09
N GLU A 123 -24.38 -4.26 14.78
CA GLU A 123 -25.57 -4.99 15.20
C GLU A 123 -25.44 -5.30 16.69
N SER A 124 -26.15 -4.55 17.53
CA SER A 124 -26.32 -4.81 18.96
C SER A 124 -27.17 -6.08 19.22
N LYS A 125 -26.92 -7.17 18.48
CA LYS A 125 -27.67 -8.41 18.64
C LYS A 125 -27.33 -9.06 19.97
N ASN A 126 -28.26 -8.89 20.92
CA ASN A 126 -28.58 -9.76 22.06
C ASN A 126 -27.38 -10.33 22.85
N ASP A 127 -26.83 -9.53 23.75
CA ASP A 127 -26.34 -10.05 25.03
C ASP A 127 -27.45 -9.85 26.08
N GLN A 128 -28.49 -10.68 25.98
CA GLN A 128 -29.40 -11.01 27.10
C GLN A 128 -29.04 -12.41 27.60
#